data_AF-V8D106-F1
#
_entry.id   AF-V8D106-F1
#
_cell.length_a   1.000
_cell.length_b   1.000
_cell.length_c   1.000
_cell.angle_alpha   90.00
_cell.angle_beta   90.00
_cell.angle_gamma   90.00
#
_symmetry.space_group_name_H-M   'P 1'
#
loop_
_entity.id
_entity.type
_entity.pdbx_description
1 polymer ?
#
loop_
_entity_poly.entity_id
_entity_poly.type
_entity_poly.pdbx_seq_one_letter_code
_entity_poly.pdbx_strand_id
1 'polypeptide(L)'
;MPHLDSGQAVLMKRRLPCRKGLRAESAPNFRSDSCRAGFKPHYRGPAGQTGFDDVSFDLISVQYHSLKAGHDYGQYVRDARNAGRDDIADFFEQVMAQDSERAEKCHRFLRELQS
;
A
#
# COMPACT_ATOMS: atom_id res chain seq x y z
N MET A 1 3.05 43.41 -26.96
CA MET A 1 2.94 44.06 -25.64
C MET A 1 1.98 43.24 -24.79
N PRO A 2 2.40 42.71 -23.64
CA PRO A 2 3.65 41.99 -23.33
C PRO A 2 3.32 40.56 -22.81
N HIS A 3 4.09 39.52 -23.09
CA HIS A 3 5.35 39.14 -22.44
C HIS A 3 5.31 39.20 -20.90
N LEU A 4 5.32 38.04 -20.27
CA LEU A 4 5.93 37.87 -18.95
C LEU A 4 7.04 36.83 -19.08
N ASP A 5 8.25 37.38 -18.96
CA ASP A 5 9.56 36.74 -19.02
C ASP A 5 10.04 36.44 -17.59
N SER A 6 10.87 35.41 -17.50
CA SER A 6 11.99 35.20 -16.57
C SER A 6 11.91 35.69 -15.13
N GLY A 7 11.92 34.70 -14.23
CA GLY A 7 12.53 34.79 -12.91
C GLY A 7 13.48 33.62 -12.70
N GLN A 8 14.68 33.68 -13.30
CA GLN A 8 15.77 32.79 -12.94
C GLN A 8 16.19 33.05 -11.49
N ALA A 9 16.29 31.99 -10.69
CA ALA A 9 17.19 31.95 -9.55
C ALA A 9 18.24 30.87 -9.82
N VAL A 10 19.35 31.34 -10.37
CA VAL A 10 20.62 30.62 -10.50
C VAL A 10 21.22 30.41 -9.09
N LEU A 11 21.96 29.31 -8.94
CA LEU A 11 23.04 29.10 -7.99
C LEU A 11 22.68 28.62 -6.57
N MET A 12 22.86 27.32 -6.34
CA MET A 12 23.96 26.85 -5.49
C MET A 12 24.15 25.34 -5.63
N LYS A 13 25.11 24.97 -6.48
CA LYS A 13 25.85 23.72 -6.37
C LYS A 13 26.66 23.78 -5.07
N ARG A 14 26.35 22.94 -4.08
CA ARG A 14 27.33 22.55 -3.07
C ARG A 14 27.54 21.05 -3.15
N ARG A 15 28.73 20.70 -3.64
CA ARG A 15 29.32 19.37 -3.65
C ARG A 15 29.36 18.85 -2.21
N LEU A 16 28.76 17.68 -1.96
CA LEU A 16 29.05 16.89 -0.77
C LEU A 16 30.17 15.89 -1.11
N PRO A 17 31.22 15.77 -0.28
CA PRO A 17 32.35 14.89 -0.54
C PRO A 17 32.02 13.41 -0.30
N CYS A 18 32.70 12.58 -1.09
CA CYS A 18 32.60 11.13 -1.15
C CYS A 18 33.34 10.43 0.00
N ARG A 19 32.64 9.49 0.65
CA ARG A 19 33.05 8.22 1.30
C ARG A 19 34.15 8.20 2.38
N LYS A 20 33.79 7.62 3.53
CA LYS A 20 34.41 6.42 4.14
C LYS A 20 33.51 5.89 5.27
N GLY A 21 33.25 4.59 5.31
CA GLY A 21 32.64 3.93 6.47
C GLY A 21 31.71 2.78 6.12
N LEU A 22 32.29 1.58 5.96
CA LEU A 22 31.56 0.32 5.91
C LEU A 22 31.02 0.03 7.33
N ARG A 23 29.70 0.01 7.52
CA ARG A 23 29.05 -0.75 8.60
C ARG A 23 27.66 -1.15 8.14
N ALA A 24 27.49 -2.45 7.94
CA ALA A 24 26.21 -3.08 7.74
C ALA A 24 25.44 -2.99 9.07
N GLU A 25 24.46 -2.09 9.16
CA GLU A 25 23.50 -2.08 10.26
C GLU A 25 22.10 -1.75 9.75
N SER A 26 21.18 -2.66 10.11
CA SER A 26 19.73 -2.51 10.21
C SER A 26 18.93 -2.22 8.94
N ALA A 27 18.21 -3.26 8.53
CA ALA A 27 16.99 -3.25 7.73
C ALA A 27 16.04 -2.07 8.06
N PRO A 28 15.23 -1.60 7.09
CA PRO A 28 14.24 -0.58 7.35
C PRO A 28 13.28 -1.03 8.45
N ASN A 29 13.10 -0.15 9.44
CA ASN A 29 12.19 -0.28 10.56
C ASN A 29 10.79 -0.72 10.10
N PHE A 30 10.50 -2.01 10.18
CA PHE A 30 9.15 -2.50 10.31
C PHE A 30 8.67 -2.11 11.71
N ARG A 31 8.23 -0.85 11.87
CA ARG A 31 7.44 -0.47 13.04
C ARG A 31 6.09 -1.14 12.87
N SER A 32 6.05 -2.38 13.34
CA SER A 32 4.83 -3.08 13.67
C SER A 32 4.17 -2.33 14.84
N ASP A 33 3.32 -1.36 14.54
CA ASP A 33 2.31 -0.87 15.48
C ASP A 33 1.18 -1.93 15.64
N SER A 34 1.53 -3.21 15.75
CA SER A 34 0.60 -4.31 16.00
C SER A 34 0.40 -4.60 17.50
N CYS A 35 0.99 -3.80 18.38
CA CYS A 35 0.85 -3.94 19.83
C CYS A 35 0.07 -2.78 20.45
N ARG A 36 -1.14 -2.50 19.91
CA ARG A 36 -2.21 -1.91 20.71
C ARG A 36 -3.44 -2.82 20.61
N ALA A 37 -3.48 -3.79 21.52
CA ALA A 37 -4.68 -4.56 21.82
C ALA A 37 -5.81 -3.57 22.16
N GLY A 38 -6.69 -3.36 21.19
CA GLY A 38 -7.78 -2.39 21.26
C GLY A 38 -8.48 -2.20 19.91
N PHE A 39 -8.50 -3.20 19.03
CA PHE A 39 -9.37 -3.17 17.87
C PHE A 39 -10.79 -3.53 18.30
N LYS A 40 -11.56 -2.53 18.72
CA LYS A 40 -13.02 -2.58 18.58
C LYS A 40 -13.49 -1.30 17.89
N PRO A 41 -13.87 -1.43 16.61
CA PRO A 41 -15.05 -0.75 16.15
C PRO A 41 -16.01 -1.80 15.59
N HIS A 42 -16.91 -2.30 16.43
CA HIS A 42 -18.24 -2.56 15.89
C HIS A 42 -18.84 -1.18 15.65
N TYR A 43 -18.84 -0.74 14.39
CA TYR A 43 -19.68 0.39 13.99
C TYR A 43 -21.13 -0.08 14.10
N ARG A 44 -21.73 0.07 15.28
CA ARG A 44 -23.18 -0.01 15.41
C ARG A 44 -23.74 1.36 15.03
N GLY A 45 -23.84 1.59 13.72
CA GLY A 45 -24.81 2.52 13.16
C GLY A 45 -26.23 2.01 13.45
N PRO A 46 -27.27 2.83 13.26
CA PRO A 46 -28.64 2.46 13.63
C PRO A 46 -29.03 1.16 12.92
N ALA A 47 -29.16 0.08 13.69
CA ALA A 47 -29.64 -1.19 13.20
C ALA A 47 -31.11 -1.04 12.80
N GLY A 48 -31.38 -1.29 11.52
CA GLY A 48 -32.72 -1.28 10.93
C GLY A 48 -32.67 -0.66 9.53
N GLN A 49 -32.16 -1.37 8.53
CA GLN A 49 -32.85 -2.51 7.94
C GLN A 49 -31.85 -3.32 7.10
N THR A 50 -31.86 -4.65 7.28
CA THR A 50 -31.09 -5.66 6.50
C THR A 50 -29.60 -5.81 6.89
N GLY A 51 -29.20 -6.99 7.38
CA GLY A 51 -27.78 -7.37 7.56
C GLY A 51 -27.01 -7.54 6.24
N PHE A 52 -27.62 -7.17 5.13
CA PHE A 52 -27.05 -7.12 3.79
C PHE A 52 -26.03 -5.98 3.64
N ASP A 53 -26.27 -4.86 4.32
CA ASP A 53 -25.41 -3.67 4.25
C ASP A 53 -24.06 -3.94 4.93
N ASP A 54 -24.04 -4.64 6.07
CA ASP A 54 -22.82 -4.98 6.79
C ASP A 54 -21.91 -5.90 5.94
N VAL A 55 -22.48 -6.95 5.32
CA VAL A 55 -21.71 -7.89 4.48
C VAL A 55 -21.23 -7.21 3.20
N SER A 56 -22.06 -6.39 2.57
CA SER A 56 -21.66 -5.63 1.37
C SER A 56 -20.52 -4.65 1.70
N PHE A 57 -20.63 -3.96 2.85
CA PHE A 57 -19.59 -3.05 3.32
C PHE A 57 -18.28 -3.78 3.64
N ASP A 58 -18.35 -4.95 4.27
CA ASP A 58 -17.18 -5.80 4.54
C ASP A 58 -16.49 -6.24 3.23
N LEU A 59 -17.27 -6.66 2.22
CA LEU A 59 -16.74 -7.05 0.92
C LEU A 59 -16.08 -5.89 0.16
N ILE A 60 -16.70 -4.70 0.19
CA ILE A 60 -16.13 -3.49 -0.40
C ILE A 60 -14.83 -3.12 0.31
N SER A 61 -14.80 -3.23 1.64
CA SER A 61 -13.62 -2.95 2.44
C SER A 61 -12.45 -3.86 2.07
N VAL A 62 -12.68 -5.19 2.00
CA VAL A 62 -11.66 -6.16 1.59
C VAL A 62 -11.17 -5.86 0.16
N GLN A 63 -12.09 -5.67 -0.78
CA GLN A 63 -11.75 -5.36 -2.18
C GLN A 63 -10.87 -4.10 -2.29
N TYR A 64 -11.26 -3.02 -1.61
CA TYR A 64 -10.49 -1.78 -1.59
C TYR A 64 -9.09 -1.99 -1.03
N HIS A 65 -8.95 -2.69 0.09
CA HIS A 65 -7.64 -2.92 0.72
C HIS A 65 -6.71 -3.77 -0.15
N SER A 66 -7.22 -4.83 -0.80
CA SER A 66 -6.43 -5.64 -1.72
C SER A 66 -5.96 -4.86 -2.94
N LEU A 67 -6.82 -4.02 -3.53
CA LEU A 67 -6.43 -3.17 -4.67
C LEU A 67 -5.46 -2.06 -4.27
N LYS A 68 -5.64 -1.48 -3.08
CA LYS A 68 -4.76 -0.43 -2.55
C LYS A 68 -3.36 -0.97 -2.29
N ALA A 69 -3.23 -2.16 -1.69
CA ALA A 69 -1.94 -2.77 -1.40
C ALA A 69 -1.16 -3.11 -2.68
N GLY A 70 -1.87 -3.46 -3.76
CA GLY A 70 -1.32 -3.67 -5.11
C GLY A 70 -0.42 -2.55 -5.61
N HIS A 71 -0.71 -1.30 -5.24
CA HIS A 71 0.06 -0.14 -5.68
C HIS A 71 1.48 -0.09 -5.08
N ASP A 72 1.66 -0.62 -3.87
CA ASP A 72 2.94 -0.57 -3.14
C ASP A 72 3.84 -1.78 -3.44
N TYR A 73 3.28 -2.91 -3.85
CA TYR A 73 4.04 -4.16 -4.09
C TYR A 73 5.14 -4.02 -5.13
N GLY A 74 4.91 -3.25 -6.19
CA GLY A 74 5.93 -3.03 -7.22
C GLY A 74 7.21 -2.41 -6.65
N GLN A 75 7.10 -1.54 -5.63
CA GLN A 75 8.27 -0.99 -4.94
C GLN A 75 8.95 -2.06 -4.09
N TYR A 76 8.19 -2.88 -3.36
CA TYR A 76 8.75 -3.92 -2.49
C TYR A 76 9.48 -5.01 -3.27
N VAL A 77 8.93 -5.43 -4.42
CA VAL A 77 9.59 -6.38 -5.33
C VAL A 77 10.92 -5.80 -5.84
N ARG A 78 10.92 -4.53 -6.28
CA ARG A 78 12.16 -3.87 -6.72
C ARG A 78 13.20 -3.78 -5.61
N ASP A 79 12.79 -3.42 -4.40
CA ASP A 79 13.70 -3.31 -3.27
C ASP A 79 14.29 -4.67 -2.87
N ALA A 80 13.49 -5.74 -2.87
CA ALA A 80 13.96 -7.09 -2.62
C ALA A 80 14.94 -7.59 -3.68
N ARG A 81 14.64 -7.39 -4.97
CA ARG A 81 15.54 -7.75 -6.08
C ARG A 81 16.85 -6.94 -6.02
N ASN A 82 16.77 -5.64 -5.74
CA ASN A 82 17.96 -4.78 -5.59
C ASN A 82 18.84 -5.20 -4.41
N ALA A 83 18.27 -5.84 -3.39
CA ALA A 83 18.99 -6.42 -2.26
C ALA A 83 19.50 -7.86 -2.50
N GLY A 84 19.25 -8.44 -3.68
CA GLY A 84 19.57 -9.84 -3.99
C GLY A 84 18.81 -10.82 -3.10
N ARG A 85 17.53 -10.53 -2.82
CA ARG A 85 16.61 -11.35 -2.04
C ARG A 85 15.45 -11.80 -2.93
N ASP A 86 15.77 -12.68 -3.87
CA ASP A 86 14.79 -13.15 -4.87
C ASP A 86 13.66 -13.95 -4.22
N ASP A 87 13.94 -14.69 -3.15
CA ASP A 87 12.95 -15.40 -2.34
C ASP A 87 11.88 -14.47 -1.74
N ILE A 88 12.30 -13.30 -1.27
CA ILE A 88 11.40 -12.27 -0.73
C ILE A 88 10.63 -11.57 -1.86
N ALA A 89 11.28 -11.34 -3.01
CA ALA A 89 10.63 -10.78 -4.18
C ALA A 89 9.50 -11.70 -4.68
N ASP A 90 9.76 -13.00 -4.79
CA ASP A 90 8.79 -14.02 -5.18
C ASP A 90 7.61 -14.07 -4.21
N PHE A 91 7.88 -13.94 -2.90
CA PHE A 91 6.83 -13.83 -1.90
C PHE A 91 5.94 -12.60 -2.13
N PHE A 92 6.50 -11.43 -2.41
CA PHE A 92 5.69 -10.23 -2.68
C PHE A 92 4.88 -10.35 -3.98
N GLU A 93 5.44 -10.97 -5.02
CA GLU A 93 4.69 -11.27 -6.25
C GLU A 93 3.53 -12.24 -6.00
N GLN A 94 3.74 -13.26 -5.16
CA GLN A 94 2.69 -14.17 -4.74
C GLN A 94 1.57 -13.45 -3.98
N VAL A 95 1.92 -12.56 -3.04
CA VAL A 95 0.94 -11.76 -2.29
C VAL A 95 0.13 -10.87 -3.24
N MET A 96 0.78 -10.23 -4.21
CA MET A 96 0.12 -9.41 -5.24
C MET A 96 -0.91 -10.22 -6.05
N ALA A 97 -0.56 -11.43 -6.45
CA ALA A 97 -1.49 -12.32 -7.17
C ALA A 97 -2.70 -12.69 -6.30
N GLN A 98 -2.45 -13.06 -5.04
CA GLN A 98 -3.53 -13.41 -4.10
C GLN A 98 -4.49 -12.24 -3.83
N ASP A 99 -3.97 -11.02 -3.70
CA ASP A 99 -4.81 -9.84 -3.49
C ASP A 99 -5.65 -9.51 -4.73
N SER A 100 -5.10 -9.70 -5.92
CA SER A 100 -5.86 -9.58 -7.17
C SER A 100 -7.04 -10.58 -7.20
N GLU A 101 -6.79 -11.84 -6.82
CA GLU A 101 -7.86 -12.85 -6.73
C GLU A 101 -8.91 -12.51 -5.66
N ARG A 102 -8.50 -11.98 -4.50
CA ARG A 102 -9.42 -11.57 -3.43
C ARG A 102 -10.32 -10.44 -3.90
N ALA A 103 -9.74 -9.43 -4.55
CA ALA A 103 -10.50 -8.33 -5.13
C ALA A 103 -11.52 -8.84 -6.15
N GLU A 104 -11.13 -9.75 -7.06
CA GLU A 104 -12.07 -10.33 -8.02
C GLU A 104 -13.19 -11.14 -7.34
N LYS A 105 -12.87 -11.95 -6.33
CA LYS A 105 -13.87 -12.72 -5.55
C LYS A 105 -14.89 -11.80 -4.88
N CYS A 106 -14.42 -10.74 -4.20
CA CYS A 106 -15.32 -9.73 -3.61
C CYS A 106 -16.22 -9.08 -4.67
N HIS A 107 -15.69 -8.78 -5.87
CA HIS A 107 -16.50 -8.20 -6.95
C HIS A 107 -17.64 -9.13 -7.38
N ARG A 108 -17.36 -10.44 -7.48
CA ARG A 108 -18.38 -11.45 -7.83
C ARG A 108 -19.46 -11.55 -6.76
N PHE A 109 -19.08 -11.67 -5.49
CA PHE A 109 -20.05 -11.72 -4.39
C PHE A 109 -20.93 -10.47 -4.34
N LEU A 110 -20.36 -9.27 -4.56
CA LEU A 110 -21.13 -8.04 -4.62
C LEU A 110 -22.16 -8.06 -5.76
N ARG A 111 -21.81 -8.63 -6.94
CA ARG A 111 -22.76 -8.78 -8.04
C ARG A 111 -23.90 -9.75 -7.71
N GLU A 112 -23.59 -10.88 -7.07
CA GLU A 112 -24.58 -11.87 -6.65
C GLU A 112 -25.54 -11.33 -5.57
N LEU A 113 -25.05 -10.43 -4.73
CA LEU A 113 -25.87 -9.76 -3.71
C LEU A 113 -26.81 -8.70 -4.31
N GLN A 114 -26.44 -8.08 -5.43
CA GLN A 114 -27.21 -7.00 -6.07
C GLN A 114 -28.17 -7.47 -7.17
N SER A 115 -28.23 -8.78 -7.45
CA SER A 115 -29.10 -9.38 -8.46
C SER A 115 -30.43 -9.85 -7.89
#